data_AF-A0A4P5RA17-F1
#
_entry.id   AF-A0A4P5RA17-F1
#
_cell.length_a   1.000
_cell.length_b   1.000
_cell.length_c   1.000
_cell.angle_alpha   90.00
_cell.angle_beta   90.00
_cell.angle_gamma   90.00
#
_symmetry.space_group_name_H-M   'P 1'
#
loop_
_entity.id
_entity.type
_entity.pdbx_description
1 polymer ?
#
loop_
_entity_poly.entity_id
_entity_poly.type
_entity_poly.pdbx_seq_one_letter_code
_entity_poly.pdbx_strand_id
1 'polypeptide(L)'
;MTNFKFVSRSVVLVAIISTLLAAVPAQVSAAVSASVSKTVKLADLEVVSIKLANVPAGQGVYVSQCFKPTLGQRAATGLICNGSVTETGTMIWATTDGQRGSQSATSELVLMMRSRFTKVDANGVSKTYDCGVANCSLFIYRDHRGITDTALDTIVPLKFLPRQTLPAAKLGLKRDGASYKVGDSVSIMANKLRTSRGQVAVISSDETRQICATTGTTNVTINFREAGTCQITLFAEGSAKFDQMIEVLTYIVK
;
A
#
# COMPACT_ATOMS: atom_id res chain seq x y z
N MET A 1 18.45 85.97 -54.29
CA MET A 1 19.51 85.36 -55.12
C MET A 1 20.33 84.43 -54.25
N THR A 2 20.22 83.12 -54.53
CA THR A 2 21.23 82.06 -54.38
C THR A 2 22.26 82.14 -53.24
N ASN A 3 22.26 81.15 -52.34
CA ASN A 3 23.23 80.03 -52.43
C ASN A 3 22.96 78.88 -51.43
N PHE A 4 23.47 77.72 -51.83
CA PHE A 4 23.05 76.36 -51.50
C PHE A 4 24.03 75.68 -50.52
N LYS A 5 23.58 74.57 -49.90
CA LYS A 5 24.34 73.44 -49.28
C LYS A 5 24.78 73.59 -47.81
N PHE A 6 24.34 72.69 -46.93
CA PHE A 6 24.89 71.34 -46.79
C PHE A 6 23.96 70.42 -46.00
N VAL A 7 23.91 69.17 -46.45
CA VAL A 7 23.16 68.04 -45.89
C VAL A 7 23.98 67.41 -44.75
N SER A 8 23.33 67.05 -43.64
CA SER A 8 23.76 65.90 -42.85
C SER A 8 22.53 65.20 -42.26
N ARG A 9 22.17 64.07 -42.88
CA ARG A 9 21.14 63.15 -42.40
C ARG A 9 21.80 62.18 -41.42
N SER A 10 21.56 62.34 -40.12
CA SER A 10 21.85 61.29 -39.15
C SER A 10 20.80 60.19 -39.28
N VAL A 11 21.18 59.08 -39.90
CA VAL A 11 20.40 57.83 -39.90
C VAL A 11 20.67 57.13 -38.56
N VAL A 12 19.69 57.13 -37.66
CA VAL A 12 19.70 56.27 -36.47
C VAL A 12 19.31 54.87 -36.93
N LEU A 13 20.29 53.96 -37.02
CA LEU A 13 20.03 52.53 -37.17
C LEU A 13 19.52 51.99 -35.82
N VAL A 14 18.21 51.77 -35.69
CA VAL A 14 17.64 50.96 -34.61
C VAL A 14 17.80 49.49 -35.02
N ALA A 15 18.77 48.80 -34.44
CA ALA A 15 18.89 47.36 -34.57
C ALA A 15 17.77 46.69 -33.74
N ILE A 16 16.71 46.25 -34.41
CA ILE A 16 15.66 45.41 -33.82
C ILE A 16 16.26 44.01 -33.65
N ILE A 17 16.73 43.70 -32.45
CA ILE A 17 17.12 42.33 -32.07
C ILE A 17 15.82 41.55 -31.87
N SER A 18 15.33 40.91 -32.92
CA SER A 18 14.26 39.91 -32.82
C SER A 18 14.84 38.65 -32.18
N THR A 19 14.72 38.53 -30.86
CA THR A 19 14.93 37.25 -30.17
C THR A 19 13.82 36.30 -30.59
N LEU A 20 14.11 35.41 -31.53
CA LEU A 20 13.30 34.22 -31.78
C LEU A 20 13.33 33.38 -30.50
N LEU A 21 12.34 33.53 -29.62
CA LEU A 21 11.99 32.48 -28.68
C LEU A 21 11.46 31.32 -29.52
N ALA A 22 12.31 30.33 -29.79
CA ALA A 22 11.85 29.04 -30.24
C ALA A 22 10.92 28.49 -29.15
N ALA A 23 9.60 28.56 -29.38
CA ALA A 23 8.63 27.86 -28.57
C ALA A 23 8.90 26.36 -28.77
N VAL A 24 9.72 25.79 -27.87
CA VAL A 24 9.86 24.34 -27.78
C VAL A 24 8.46 23.82 -27.46
N PRO A 25 7.87 22.92 -28.27
CA PRO A 25 6.60 22.33 -27.90
C PRO A 25 6.81 21.67 -26.54
N ALA A 26 6.12 22.17 -25.51
CA ALA A 26 6.02 21.45 -24.25
C ALA A 26 5.41 20.10 -24.61
N GLN A 27 6.21 19.04 -24.60
CA GLN A 27 5.68 17.69 -24.70
C GLN A 27 4.86 17.49 -23.43
N VAL A 28 3.56 17.72 -23.52
CA VAL A 28 2.60 17.37 -22.48
C VAL A 28 2.72 15.86 -22.35
N SER A 29 3.49 15.43 -21.35
CA SER A 29 3.58 14.03 -21.03
C SER A 29 2.19 13.62 -20.57
N ALA A 30 1.55 12.74 -21.33
CA ALA A 30 0.28 12.16 -20.91
C ALA A 30 0.52 11.41 -19.59
N ALA A 31 -0.45 11.49 -18.67
CA ALA A 31 -0.39 10.74 -17.44
C ALA A 31 -0.14 9.25 -17.73
N VAL A 32 0.67 8.60 -16.91
CA VAL A 32 0.97 7.18 -17.06
C VAL A 32 -0.32 6.40 -16.86
N SER A 33 -0.72 5.59 -17.84
CA SER A 33 -1.89 4.73 -17.66
C SER A 33 -1.47 3.39 -17.06
N ALA A 34 -2.30 2.83 -16.19
CA ALA A 34 -2.09 1.49 -15.65
C ALA A 34 -3.33 0.62 -15.82
N SER A 35 -3.11 -0.57 -16.40
CA SER A 35 -4.08 -1.66 -16.35
C SER A 35 -3.70 -2.58 -15.19
N VAL A 36 -4.68 -2.91 -14.34
CA VAL A 36 -4.48 -3.71 -13.13
C VAL A 36 -5.44 -4.89 -13.20
N SER A 37 -4.93 -6.10 -12.95
CA SER A 37 -5.73 -7.34 -13.06
C SER A 37 -7.00 -7.33 -12.21
N LYS A 38 -6.96 -6.62 -11.07
CA LYS A 38 -8.10 -6.45 -10.17
C LYS A 38 -7.96 -5.19 -9.32
N THR A 39 -9.04 -4.43 -9.22
CA THR A 39 -9.11 -3.19 -8.41
C THR A 39 -10.26 -3.18 -7.41
N VAL A 40 -11.14 -4.19 -7.48
CA VAL A 40 -12.32 -4.31 -6.62
C VAL A 40 -12.43 -5.70 -6.03
N LYS A 41 -13.06 -5.82 -4.86
CA LYS A 41 -13.15 -7.08 -4.10
C LYS A 41 -11.77 -7.68 -3.84
N LEU A 42 -10.77 -6.84 -3.59
CA LEU A 42 -9.43 -7.26 -3.23
C LEU A 42 -9.43 -7.90 -1.85
N ALA A 43 -8.82 -9.08 -1.70
CA ALA A 43 -8.51 -9.67 -0.41
C ALA A 43 -7.18 -9.11 0.14
N ASP A 44 -6.94 -9.23 1.45
CA ASP A 44 -5.60 -9.00 2.00
C ASP A 44 -4.62 -10.01 1.39
N LEU A 45 -3.38 -9.57 1.15
CA LEU A 45 -2.31 -10.35 0.52
C LEU A 45 -2.56 -10.76 -0.94
N GLU A 46 -3.63 -10.26 -1.57
CA GLU A 46 -3.89 -10.55 -2.98
C GLU A 46 -2.82 -9.92 -3.87
N VAL A 47 -2.20 -10.72 -4.74
CA VAL A 47 -1.21 -10.25 -5.71
C VAL A 47 -1.93 -9.80 -6.98
N VAL A 48 -1.71 -8.55 -7.36
CA VAL A 48 -2.24 -7.98 -8.61
C VAL A 48 -1.13 -7.86 -9.65
N SER A 49 -1.47 -8.07 -10.92
CA SER A 49 -0.57 -7.75 -12.02
C SER A 49 -0.90 -6.36 -12.56
N ILE A 50 0.14 -5.63 -12.98
CA ILE A 50 0.09 -4.24 -13.37
C ILE A 50 0.84 -4.10 -14.69
N LYS A 51 0.19 -3.51 -15.69
CA LYS A 51 0.81 -3.12 -16.96
C LYS A 51 0.77 -1.61 -17.09
N LEU A 52 1.95 -1.00 -17.18
CA LEU A 52 2.09 0.43 -17.40
C LEU A 52 2.10 0.73 -18.90
N ALA A 53 1.58 1.90 -19.25
CA ALA A 53 1.74 2.48 -20.58
C ALA A 53 1.98 3.98 -20.46
N ASN A 54 2.59 4.56 -21.50
CA ASN A 54 2.97 5.97 -21.56
C ASN A 54 4.00 6.42 -20.52
N VAL A 55 4.81 5.50 -19.98
CA VAL A 55 6.03 5.90 -19.26
C VAL A 55 7.03 6.43 -20.28
N PRO A 56 7.50 7.70 -20.19
CA PRO A 56 8.39 8.25 -21.20
C PRO A 56 9.72 7.49 -21.28
N ALA A 57 10.31 7.44 -22.49
CA ALA A 57 11.62 6.83 -22.70
C ALA A 57 12.69 7.52 -21.84
N GLY A 58 13.58 6.72 -21.25
CA GLY A 58 14.61 7.21 -20.33
C GLY A 58 14.11 7.56 -18.92
N GLN A 59 12.81 7.40 -18.65
CA GLN A 59 12.20 7.72 -17.36
C GLN A 59 11.72 6.48 -16.62
N GLY A 60 11.43 6.68 -15.34
CA GLY A 60 10.82 5.68 -14.46
C GLY A 60 9.74 6.23 -13.53
N VAL A 61 9.01 5.33 -12.93
CA VAL A 61 7.96 5.63 -11.96
C VAL A 61 8.08 4.74 -10.75
N TYR A 62 7.60 5.25 -9.62
CA TYR A 62 7.24 4.40 -8.50
C TYR A 62 5.79 3.95 -8.67
N VAL A 63 5.52 2.70 -8.33
CA VAL A 63 4.17 2.14 -8.20
C VAL A 63 4.03 1.66 -6.77
N SER A 64 3.14 2.29 -6.01
CA SER A 64 2.93 1.95 -4.60
C SER A 64 1.46 2.00 -4.22
N GLN A 65 1.08 1.18 -3.25
CA GLN A 65 -0.24 1.23 -2.64
C GLN A 65 -0.27 2.36 -1.60
N CYS A 66 -1.07 3.40 -1.82
CA CYS A 66 -1.12 4.59 -0.97
C CYS A 66 -2.50 4.83 -0.39
N PHE A 67 -2.54 5.40 0.83
CA PHE A 67 -3.74 5.80 1.54
C PHE A 67 -4.12 7.23 1.17
N LYS A 68 -5.27 7.39 0.51
CA LYS A 68 -5.86 8.65 0.04
C LYS A 68 -4.83 9.58 -0.64
N PRO A 69 -4.08 9.09 -1.64
CA PRO A 69 -3.13 9.94 -2.35
C PRO A 69 -3.88 11.05 -3.09
N THR A 70 -3.24 12.20 -3.20
CA THR A 70 -3.66 13.27 -4.11
C THR A 70 -2.60 13.48 -5.18
N LEU A 71 -3.00 13.92 -6.38
CA LEU A 71 -2.03 14.29 -7.41
C LEU A 71 -1.07 15.38 -6.87
N GLY A 72 0.20 15.27 -7.23
CA GLY A 72 1.28 16.13 -6.75
C GLY A 72 1.82 15.78 -5.36
N GLN A 73 1.22 14.84 -4.64
CA GLN A 73 1.68 14.46 -3.32
C GLN A 73 2.94 13.60 -3.39
N ARG A 74 3.88 13.82 -2.45
CA ARG A 74 5.14 13.09 -2.32
C ARG A 74 5.39 12.77 -0.85
N ALA A 75 6.38 11.92 -0.56
CA ALA A 75 6.72 11.56 0.82
C ALA A 75 6.97 12.82 1.69
N ALA A 76 7.70 13.80 1.15
CA ALA A 76 7.99 15.07 1.82
C ALA A 76 6.74 15.94 2.08
N THR A 77 5.65 15.74 1.33
CA THR A 77 4.37 16.45 1.48
C THR A 77 3.28 15.56 2.08
N GLY A 78 3.67 14.47 2.73
CA GLY A 78 2.75 13.62 3.51
C GLY A 78 2.07 12.50 2.71
N LEU A 79 2.62 12.07 1.57
CA LEU A 79 2.16 10.86 0.88
C LEU A 79 2.36 9.64 1.79
N ILE A 80 1.27 8.89 2.02
CA ILE A 80 1.26 7.74 2.92
C ILE A 80 1.10 6.47 2.09
N CYS A 81 2.17 5.71 1.92
CA CYS A 81 2.14 4.45 1.19
C CYS A 81 2.59 3.26 2.04
N ASN A 82 2.12 2.09 1.63
CA ASN A 82 2.52 0.80 2.15
C ASN A 82 3.98 0.54 1.78
N GLY A 83 4.84 0.56 2.79
CA GLY A 83 6.29 0.41 2.67
C GLY A 83 7.04 1.57 2.01
N SER A 84 8.19 1.24 1.44
CA SER A 84 9.22 2.20 0.99
C SER A 84 10.17 1.56 -0.04
N VAL A 85 11.05 2.36 -0.67
CA VAL A 85 12.08 1.85 -1.61
C VAL A 85 13.02 0.81 -0.97
N THR A 86 13.18 0.85 0.35
CA THR A 86 14.04 -0.07 1.10
C THR A 86 13.33 -1.37 1.50
N GLU A 87 12.00 -1.43 1.38
CA GLU A 87 11.19 -2.58 1.72
C GLU A 87 10.81 -3.37 0.47
N THR A 88 11.54 -4.44 0.20
CA THR A 88 11.31 -5.32 -0.96
C THR A 88 9.85 -5.79 -1.02
N GLY A 89 9.21 -5.61 -2.18
CA GLY A 89 7.86 -6.12 -2.45
C GLY A 89 6.70 -5.24 -2.00
N THR A 90 6.96 -4.07 -1.41
CA THR A 90 5.92 -3.11 -0.97
C THR A 90 5.76 -1.91 -1.91
N MET A 91 6.80 -1.63 -2.70
CA MET A 91 6.81 -0.62 -3.75
C MET A 91 7.67 -1.11 -4.92
N ILE A 92 7.25 -0.75 -6.14
CA ILE A 92 8.01 -1.04 -7.36
C ILE A 92 8.65 0.24 -7.86
N TRP A 93 9.90 0.17 -8.25
CA TRP A 93 10.54 1.16 -9.12
C TRP A 93 10.66 0.56 -10.52
N ALA A 94 9.96 1.14 -11.49
CA ALA A 94 9.94 0.66 -12.86
C ALA A 94 10.55 1.71 -13.81
N THR A 95 11.46 1.31 -14.69
CA THR A 95 12.11 2.21 -15.66
C THR A 95 12.03 1.70 -17.09
N THR A 96 12.11 2.60 -18.06
CA THR A 96 12.18 2.25 -19.49
C THR A 96 13.63 2.06 -19.98
N ASP A 97 14.62 2.51 -19.21
CA ASP A 97 16.05 2.46 -19.54
C ASP A 97 16.84 1.40 -18.76
N GLY A 98 16.15 0.52 -18.02
CA GLY A 98 16.78 -0.66 -17.40
C GLY A 98 17.77 -0.33 -16.29
N GLN A 99 17.50 0.73 -15.51
CA GLN A 99 18.37 1.12 -14.41
C GLN A 99 18.57 -0.02 -13.41
N ARG A 100 19.79 -0.12 -12.86
CA ARG A 100 20.13 -1.18 -11.89
C ARG A 100 19.21 -1.11 -10.68
N GLY A 101 18.57 -2.24 -10.35
CA GLY A 101 17.63 -2.35 -9.24
C GLY A 101 16.20 -1.92 -9.56
N SER A 102 15.94 -1.44 -10.77
CA SER A 102 14.59 -1.22 -11.27
C SER A 102 14.03 -2.46 -11.98
N GLN A 103 12.72 -2.56 -12.02
CA GLN A 103 12.00 -3.47 -12.92
C GLN A 103 11.76 -2.76 -14.27
N SER A 104 11.47 -3.53 -15.33
CA SER A 104 11.12 -2.92 -16.62
C SER A 104 9.72 -2.33 -16.56
N ALA A 105 9.57 -1.06 -16.98
CA ALA A 105 8.27 -0.41 -17.11
C ALA A 105 7.42 -0.95 -18.28
N THR A 106 8.00 -1.75 -19.17
CA THR A 106 7.30 -2.38 -20.30
C THR A 106 6.92 -3.83 -20.05
N SER A 107 7.41 -4.45 -18.96
CA SER A 107 7.00 -5.79 -18.55
C SER A 107 5.77 -5.74 -17.64
N GLU A 108 5.15 -6.91 -17.44
CA GLU A 108 4.17 -7.06 -16.37
C GLU A 108 4.85 -6.95 -15.01
N LEU A 109 4.30 -6.10 -14.15
CA LEU A 109 4.73 -5.90 -12.77
C LEU A 109 3.75 -6.60 -11.83
N VAL A 110 4.21 -7.01 -10.65
CA VAL A 110 3.34 -7.62 -9.63
C VAL A 110 3.52 -6.93 -8.29
N LEU A 111 2.41 -6.65 -7.60
CA LEU A 111 2.42 -6.06 -6.27
C LEU A 111 1.42 -6.79 -5.38
N MET A 112 1.85 -7.12 -4.16
CA MET A 112 0.96 -7.69 -3.15
C MET A 112 0.17 -6.57 -2.48
N MET A 113 -1.14 -6.66 -2.55
CA MET A 113 -2.06 -5.71 -1.94
C MET A 113 -2.27 -6.03 -0.47
N ARG A 114 -2.43 -4.98 0.36
CA ARG A 114 -2.78 -5.12 1.78
C ARG A 114 -4.08 -4.42 2.10
N SER A 115 -5.03 -5.07 2.76
CA SER A 115 -6.28 -4.42 3.16
C SER A 115 -6.08 -3.35 4.25
N ARG A 116 -4.91 -3.38 4.90
CA ARG A 116 -4.37 -2.33 5.77
C ARG A 116 -2.86 -2.43 5.88
N PHE A 117 -2.20 -1.33 6.21
CA PHE A 117 -0.77 -1.32 6.48
C PHE A 117 -0.43 -0.39 7.64
N THR A 118 0.64 -0.69 8.35
CA THR A 118 1.12 0.11 9.48
C THR A 118 2.37 0.86 9.07
N LYS A 119 2.45 2.14 9.45
CA LYS A 119 3.70 2.91 9.37
C LYS A 119 4.13 3.28 10.78
N VAL A 120 5.44 3.27 10.98
CA VAL A 120 6.09 3.80 12.19
C VAL A 120 6.69 5.15 11.82
N ASP A 121 6.38 6.19 12.58
CA ASP A 121 6.99 7.49 12.37
C ASP A 121 8.41 7.58 12.96
N ALA A 122 9.08 8.71 12.77
CA ALA A 122 10.44 8.94 13.27
C ALA A 122 10.56 8.85 14.81
N ASN A 123 9.44 8.95 15.54
CA ASN A 123 9.39 8.86 16.99
C ASN A 123 9.03 7.44 17.47
N GLY A 124 8.95 6.46 16.57
CA GLY A 124 8.58 5.09 16.91
C GLY A 124 7.06 4.88 17.07
N VAL A 125 6.23 5.88 16.77
CA VAL A 125 4.78 5.76 16.92
C VAL A 125 4.21 5.00 15.73
N SER A 126 3.57 3.87 16.03
CA SER A 126 2.89 3.05 15.03
C SER A 126 1.48 3.56 14.75
N LYS A 127 1.15 3.74 13.47
CA LYS A 127 -0.20 4.06 12.99
C LYS A 127 -0.61 3.12 11.88
N THR A 128 -1.78 2.50 12.03
CA THR A 128 -2.39 1.62 11.03
C THR A 128 -3.35 2.41 10.14
N TYR A 129 -3.27 2.14 8.84
CA TYR A 129 -4.08 2.74 7.79
C TYR A 129 -4.95 1.65 7.15
N ASP A 130 -6.27 1.73 7.35
CA ASP A 130 -7.23 0.79 6.79
C ASP A 130 -7.71 1.23 5.41
N CYS A 131 -7.44 0.41 4.39
CA CYS A 131 -7.82 0.71 3.01
C CYS A 131 -9.33 0.64 2.80
N GLY A 132 -9.99 -0.33 3.43
CA GLY A 132 -11.43 -0.52 3.31
C GLY A 132 -11.92 -0.48 1.87
N VAL A 133 -13.08 0.14 1.65
CA VAL A 133 -13.74 0.17 0.33
C VAL A 133 -13.30 1.32 -0.57
N ALA A 134 -12.53 2.30 -0.07
CA ALA A 134 -12.23 3.52 -0.84
C ALA A 134 -11.01 4.32 -0.36
N ASN A 135 -10.29 3.92 0.69
CA ASN A 135 -9.22 4.74 1.23
C ASN A 135 -7.86 4.49 0.57
N CYS A 136 -7.67 3.41 -0.20
CA CYS A 136 -6.41 3.13 -0.85
C CYS A 136 -6.50 3.19 -2.36
N SER A 137 -5.35 3.44 -2.98
CA SER A 137 -5.17 3.44 -4.44
C SER A 137 -3.77 2.93 -4.76
N LEU A 138 -3.56 2.39 -5.95
CA LEU A 138 -2.21 2.40 -6.52
C LEU A 138 -1.94 3.84 -6.95
N PHE A 139 -0.84 4.39 -6.46
CA PHE A 139 -0.33 5.67 -6.89
C PHE A 139 0.93 5.45 -7.70
N ILE A 140 0.90 5.96 -8.92
CA ILE A 140 2.00 5.92 -9.86
C ILE A 140 2.49 7.35 -10.01
N TYR A 141 3.77 7.58 -9.76
CA TYR A 141 4.34 8.92 -9.78
C TYR A 141 5.81 8.86 -10.21
N ARG A 142 6.34 9.99 -10.68
CA ARG A 142 7.72 10.06 -11.17
C ARG A 142 8.71 9.58 -10.10
N ASP A 143 9.69 8.79 -10.52
CA ASP A 143 10.72 8.30 -9.62
C ASP A 143 11.65 9.41 -9.09
N HIS A 144 12.60 9.03 -8.24
CA HIS A 144 13.57 9.95 -7.63
C HIS A 144 14.38 10.80 -8.63
N ARG A 145 14.49 10.39 -9.90
CA ARG A 145 15.23 11.12 -10.94
C ARG A 145 14.47 12.34 -11.46
N GLY A 146 13.19 12.49 -11.11
CA GLY A 146 12.36 13.62 -11.50
C GLY A 146 11.23 13.87 -10.50
N ILE A 147 11.46 13.64 -9.20
CA ILE A 147 10.41 13.53 -8.19
C ILE A 147 9.45 14.73 -8.10
N THR A 148 9.84 15.90 -8.59
CA THR A 148 9.02 17.12 -8.64
C THR A 148 8.06 17.17 -9.84
N ASP A 149 8.27 16.34 -10.86
CA ASP A 149 7.36 16.20 -12.00
C ASP A 149 6.11 15.43 -11.57
N THR A 150 4.96 16.07 -11.74
CA THR A 150 3.64 15.56 -11.37
C THR A 150 2.78 15.21 -12.58
N ALA A 151 3.29 15.43 -13.80
CA ALA A 151 2.55 15.13 -15.03
C ALA A 151 2.28 13.63 -15.20
N LEU A 152 3.11 12.78 -14.58
CA LEU A 152 2.97 11.32 -14.62
C LEU A 152 2.06 10.77 -13.51
N ASP A 153 1.56 11.62 -12.62
CA ASP A 153 0.81 11.17 -11.45
C ASP A 153 -0.51 10.52 -11.86
N THR A 154 -0.70 9.27 -11.44
CA THR A 154 -1.89 8.48 -11.73
C THR A 154 -2.37 7.77 -10.49
N ILE A 155 -3.68 7.90 -10.22
CA ILE A 155 -4.37 7.26 -9.10
C ILE A 155 -5.28 6.16 -9.68
N VAL A 156 -5.05 4.92 -9.27
CA VAL A 156 -5.94 3.79 -9.56
C VAL A 156 -6.65 3.37 -8.28
N PRO A 157 -7.96 3.65 -8.11
CA PRO A 157 -8.69 3.33 -6.90
C PRO A 157 -8.72 1.83 -6.59
N LEU A 158 -8.52 1.47 -5.32
CA LEU A 158 -8.62 0.08 -4.84
C LEU A 158 -9.79 -0.07 -3.86
N LYS A 159 -10.56 -1.14 -4.02
CA LYS A 159 -11.67 -1.49 -3.12
C LYS A 159 -11.46 -2.89 -2.56
N PHE A 160 -11.17 -2.98 -1.26
CA PHE A 160 -10.99 -4.26 -0.58
C PHE A 160 -12.31 -4.83 -0.12
N LEU A 161 -12.33 -6.15 0.03
CA LEU A 161 -13.42 -6.85 0.71
C LEU A 161 -13.48 -6.38 2.17
N PRO A 162 -14.69 -6.22 2.74
CA PRO A 162 -14.85 -5.94 4.15
C PRO A 162 -14.19 -7.03 5.00
N ARG A 163 -13.43 -6.59 6.00
CA ARG A 163 -12.83 -7.48 6.98
C ARG A 163 -13.88 -8.10 7.90
N GLN A 164 -13.48 -9.22 8.48
CA GLN A 164 -14.18 -9.89 9.56
C GLN A 164 -13.32 -9.86 10.82
N THR A 165 -13.96 -9.98 11.98
CA THR A 165 -13.29 -9.91 13.28
C THR A 165 -13.95 -10.86 14.27
N LEU A 166 -13.19 -11.47 15.16
CA LEU A 166 -13.71 -12.29 16.26
C LEU A 166 -13.01 -11.89 17.58
N PRO A 167 -13.53 -10.90 18.31
CA PRO A 167 -12.86 -10.40 19.50
C PRO A 167 -12.64 -11.49 20.55
N ALA A 168 -11.41 -11.63 21.04
CA ALA A 168 -11.01 -12.60 22.06
C ALA A 168 -11.96 -12.62 23.28
N ALA A 169 -12.40 -11.45 23.74
CA ALA A 169 -13.34 -11.32 24.87
C ALA A 169 -14.69 -12.04 24.62
N LYS A 170 -15.19 -12.08 23.37
CA LYS A 170 -16.43 -12.82 23.04
C LYS A 170 -16.27 -14.33 23.21
N LEU A 171 -15.04 -14.82 23.12
CA LEU A 171 -14.68 -16.22 23.32
C LEU A 171 -14.40 -16.54 24.79
N GLY A 172 -14.45 -15.56 25.69
CA GLY A 172 -14.04 -15.74 27.09
C GLY A 172 -12.52 -15.77 27.28
N LEU A 173 -11.74 -15.41 26.25
CA LEU A 173 -10.30 -15.29 26.34
C LEU A 173 -9.92 -13.94 26.96
N LYS A 174 -8.80 -13.93 27.70
CA LYS A 174 -8.13 -12.71 28.14
C LYS A 174 -7.69 -11.88 26.92
N ARG A 175 -7.37 -10.61 27.16
CA ARG A 175 -6.78 -9.73 26.14
C ARG A 175 -5.46 -10.32 25.62
N ASP A 176 -5.13 -10.01 24.38
CA ASP A 176 -3.83 -10.33 23.80
C ASP A 176 -2.66 -9.82 24.68
N GLY A 177 -1.60 -10.62 24.80
CA GLY A 177 -0.46 -10.39 25.68
C GLY A 177 -0.70 -10.70 27.17
N ALA A 178 -1.91 -11.12 27.56
CA ALA A 178 -2.19 -11.49 28.95
C ALA A 178 -1.57 -12.84 29.35
N SER A 179 -1.57 -13.12 30.66
CA SER A 179 -1.06 -14.38 31.19
C SER A 179 -2.15 -15.38 31.59
N TYR A 180 -1.87 -16.67 31.41
CA TYR A 180 -2.60 -17.80 32.00
C TYR A 180 -1.69 -18.60 32.94
N LYS A 181 -2.30 -19.33 33.87
CA LYS A 181 -1.55 -20.26 34.71
C LYS A 181 -1.36 -21.59 33.98
N VAL A 182 -0.25 -22.27 34.25
CA VAL A 182 -0.11 -23.69 33.88
C VAL A 182 -1.26 -24.49 34.50
N GLY A 183 -1.92 -25.31 33.68
CA GLY A 183 -3.12 -26.08 34.04
C GLY A 183 -4.44 -25.35 33.83
N ASP A 184 -4.43 -24.05 33.51
CA ASP A 184 -5.66 -23.33 33.13
C ASP A 184 -6.25 -23.94 31.84
N SER A 185 -7.56 -23.80 31.69
CA SER A 185 -8.25 -24.10 30.43
C SER A 185 -9.35 -23.11 30.13
N VAL A 186 -9.66 -22.95 28.85
CA VAL A 186 -10.80 -22.16 28.37
C VAL A 186 -11.60 -23.01 27.40
N SER A 187 -12.87 -23.25 27.71
CA SER A 187 -13.80 -23.94 26.82
C SER A 187 -14.68 -22.94 26.07
N ILE A 188 -14.72 -23.11 24.75
CA ILE A 188 -15.42 -22.24 23.81
C ILE A 188 -16.46 -23.11 23.09
N MET A 189 -17.73 -22.71 23.20
CA MET A 189 -18.81 -23.33 22.45
C MET A 189 -18.68 -23.00 20.95
N ALA A 190 -18.87 -23.97 20.06
CA ALA A 190 -18.74 -23.76 18.62
C ALA A 190 -19.66 -22.65 18.08
N ASN A 191 -20.83 -22.42 18.69
CA ASN A 191 -21.72 -21.33 18.27
C ASN A 191 -21.13 -19.92 18.50
N LYS A 192 -20.15 -19.78 19.41
CA LYS A 192 -19.41 -18.53 19.65
C LYS A 192 -18.26 -18.31 18.67
N LEU A 193 -17.80 -19.37 17.99
CA LEU A 193 -16.78 -19.30 16.94
C LEU A 193 -17.40 -18.80 15.63
N ARG A 194 -17.93 -17.57 15.68
CA ARG A 194 -18.52 -16.88 14.54
C ARG A 194 -18.02 -15.45 14.47
N THR A 195 -17.53 -15.05 13.31
CA THR A 195 -17.03 -13.69 13.10
C THR A 195 -18.15 -12.66 13.21
N SER A 196 -17.78 -11.37 13.25
CA SER A 196 -18.70 -10.23 13.13
C SER A 196 -19.56 -10.26 11.86
N ARG A 197 -19.23 -11.11 10.88
CA ARG A 197 -19.98 -11.33 9.64
C ARG A 197 -20.68 -12.69 9.58
N GLY A 198 -20.72 -13.42 10.70
CA GLY A 198 -21.42 -14.70 10.84
C GLY A 198 -20.69 -15.91 10.25
N GLN A 199 -19.49 -15.73 9.67
CA GLN A 199 -18.68 -16.84 9.16
C GLN A 199 -18.20 -17.71 10.32
N VAL A 200 -18.17 -19.03 10.09
CA VAL A 200 -17.60 -19.97 11.06
C VAL A 200 -16.11 -19.72 11.16
N ALA A 201 -15.62 -19.61 12.39
CA ALA A 201 -14.21 -19.53 12.69
C ALA A 201 -13.73 -20.85 13.29
N VAL A 202 -12.45 -21.12 13.11
CA VAL A 202 -11.71 -22.19 13.79
C VAL A 202 -10.64 -21.56 14.67
N ILE A 203 -10.23 -22.31 15.67
CA ILE A 203 -9.18 -21.91 16.60
C ILE A 203 -8.15 -23.04 16.64
N SER A 204 -6.88 -22.68 16.51
CA SER A 204 -5.76 -23.62 16.59
C SER A 204 -4.62 -23.06 17.41
N SER A 205 -3.74 -23.93 17.89
CA SER A 205 -2.53 -23.57 18.63
C SER A 205 -1.32 -24.35 18.14
N ASP A 206 -1.32 -24.69 16.85
CA ASP A 206 -0.38 -25.65 16.26
C ASP A 206 1.08 -25.19 16.38
N GLU A 207 1.35 -23.89 16.26
CA GLU A 207 2.70 -23.30 16.34
C GLU A 207 3.32 -23.46 17.74
N THR A 208 2.51 -23.50 18.79
CA THR A 208 2.97 -23.59 20.19
C THR A 208 2.31 -24.74 20.94
N ARG A 209 2.05 -25.85 20.25
CA ARG A 209 1.22 -26.97 20.77
C ARG A 209 1.72 -27.58 22.09
N GLN A 210 3.02 -27.49 22.35
CA GLN A 210 3.63 -27.94 23.61
C GLN A 210 3.24 -27.04 24.80
N ILE A 211 3.14 -25.73 24.57
CA ILE A 211 2.77 -24.74 25.59
C ILE A 211 1.27 -24.69 25.78
N CYS A 212 0.50 -24.72 24.70
CA CYS A 212 -0.95 -24.77 24.74
C CYS A 212 -1.55 -25.59 23.60
N ALA A 213 -2.62 -26.32 23.87
CA ALA A 213 -3.24 -27.19 22.88
C ALA A 213 -4.76 -26.99 22.82
N THR A 214 -5.26 -26.80 21.60
CA THR A 214 -6.68 -26.85 21.25
C THR A 214 -7.16 -28.29 21.06
N THR A 215 -8.28 -28.66 21.66
CA THR A 215 -8.93 -29.97 21.48
C THR A 215 -10.44 -29.80 21.26
N GLY A 216 -11.06 -30.78 20.59
CA GLY A 216 -12.51 -30.80 20.32
C GLY A 216 -12.94 -30.01 19.08
N THR A 217 -14.11 -30.34 18.55
CA THR A 217 -14.69 -29.73 17.33
C THR A 217 -16.03 -29.04 17.58
N THR A 218 -16.83 -29.55 18.54
CA THR A 218 -18.13 -28.99 18.92
C THR A 218 -18.03 -28.05 20.14
N ASN A 219 -17.16 -28.42 21.08
CA ASN A 219 -16.70 -27.55 22.15
C ASN A 219 -15.18 -27.55 22.06
N VAL A 220 -14.60 -26.40 21.72
CA VAL A 220 -13.16 -26.29 21.59
C VAL A 220 -12.60 -25.89 22.94
N THR A 221 -11.66 -26.67 23.47
CA THR A 221 -10.97 -26.36 24.72
C THR A 221 -9.51 -26.01 24.43
N ILE A 222 -9.08 -24.86 24.92
CA ILE A 222 -7.67 -24.48 24.96
C ILE A 222 -7.13 -24.91 26.32
N ASN A 223 -6.09 -25.74 26.32
CA ASN A 223 -5.40 -26.17 27.54
C ASN A 223 -4.03 -25.51 27.59
N PHE A 224 -3.71 -24.80 28.67
CA PHE A 224 -2.40 -24.18 28.90
C PHE A 224 -1.53 -25.16 29.71
N ARG A 225 -0.59 -25.83 29.04
CA ARG A 225 0.05 -27.06 29.53
C ARG A 225 1.39 -26.83 30.19
N GLU A 226 2.19 -25.93 29.63
CA GLU A 226 3.57 -25.68 30.06
C GLU A 226 3.84 -24.18 30.11
N ALA A 227 4.83 -23.77 30.89
CA ALA A 227 5.26 -22.37 30.92
C ALA A 227 5.92 -21.97 29.60
N GLY A 228 5.58 -20.80 29.08
CA GLY A 228 6.10 -20.32 27.80
C GLY A 228 5.16 -19.38 27.07
N THR A 229 5.46 -19.13 25.80
CA THR A 229 4.59 -18.33 24.92
C THR A 229 3.61 -19.24 24.21
N CYS A 230 2.32 -18.98 24.38
CA CYS A 230 1.24 -19.66 23.69
C CYS A 230 0.68 -18.76 22.59
N GLN A 231 0.66 -19.24 21.35
CA GLN A 231 0.02 -18.60 20.22
C GLN A 231 -1.25 -19.35 19.84
N ILE A 232 -2.35 -18.59 19.75
CA ILE A 232 -3.66 -19.07 19.37
C ILE A 232 -4.05 -18.35 18.08
N THR A 233 -4.29 -19.11 17.02
CA THR A 233 -4.73 -18.60 15.73
C THR A 233 -6.24 -18.74 15.61
N LEU A 234 -6.93 -17.63 15.44
CA LEU A 234 -8.32 -17.57 15.02
C LEU A 234 -8.36 -17.40 13.50
N PHE A 235 -8.97 -18.35 12.82
CA PHE A 235 -9.09 -18.35 11.37
C PHE A 235 -10.56 -18.39 10.95
N ALA A 236 -10.94 -17.59 9.96
CA ALA A 236 -12.20 -17.78 9.25
C ALA A 236 -11.98 -17.58 7.76
N GLU A 237 -12.61 -18.46 6.97
CA GLU A 237 -12.48 -18.43 5.52
C GLU A 237 -12.98 -17.10 4.92
N GLY A 238 -12.31 -16.70 3.85
CA GLY A 238 -12.77 -15.63 2.97
C GLY A 238 -13.99 -16.05 2.15
N SER A 239 -14.65 -15.07 1.54
CA SER A 239 -15.72 -15.34 0.57
C SER A 239 -15.73 -14.24 -0.51
N ALA A 240 -16.60 -14.39 -1.50
CA ALA A 240 -16.83 -13.32 -2.49
C ALA A 240 -17.32 -11.98 -1.89
N LYS A 241 -17.72 -11.97 -0.60
CA LYS A 241 -18.28 -10.80 0.10
C LYS A 241 -17.40 -10.29 1.24
N PHE A 242 -16.48 -11.09 1.75
CA PHE A 242 -15.69 -10.78 2.94
C PHE A 242 -14.27 -11.28 2.79
N ASP A 243 -13.32 -10.51 3.30
CA ASP A 243 -11.93 -10.93 3.37
C ASP A 243 -11.78 -12.11 4.34
N GLN A 244 -10.72 -12.90 4.17
CA GLN A 244 -10.38 -13.91 5.17
C GLN A 244 -10.01 -13.24 6.51
N MET A 245 -10.19 -13.97 7.60
CA MET A 245 -9.78 -13.53 8.93
C MET A 245 -8.65 -14.42 9.42
N ILE A 246 -7.52 -13.81 9.76
CA ILE A 246 -6.43 -14.44 10.49
C ILE A 246 -6.08 -13.50 11.65
N GLU A 247 -6.26 -13.96 12.87
CA GLU A 247 -5.94 -13.22 14.08
C GLU A 247 -5.13 -14.13 15.00
N VAL A 248 -3.89 -13.73 15.31
CA VAL A 248 -3.00 -14.46 16.21
C VAL A 248 -3.01 -13.75 17.55
N LEU A 249 -3.42 -14.48 18.59
CA LEU A 249 -3.41 -14.03 19.97
C LEU A 249 -2.24 -14.69 20.68
N THR A 250 -1.46 -13.89 21.39
CA THR A 250 -0.27 -14.33 22.12
C THR A 250 -0.54 -14.25 23.61
N TYR A 251 -0.26 -15.33 24.34
CA TYR A 251 -0.40 -15.41 25.78
C TYR A 251 0.89 -15.88 26.44
N ILE A 252 1.12 -15.43 27.67
CA ILE A 252 2.22 -15.90 28.52
C ILE A 252 1.66 -16.95 29.49
N VAL A 253 2.14 -18.18 29.43
CA VAL A 253 1.78 -19.23 30.37
C VAL A 253 2.85 -19.34 31.45
N LYS A 254 2.45 -19.33 32.72
CA LYS A 254 3.37 -19.35 33.87
C LYS A 254 2.80 -20.05 35.10
#